data_AF-A0A369P576-F1
#
_entry.id   AF-A0A369P576-F1
#
_cell.length_a   1.000
_cell.length_b   1.000
_cell.length_c   1.000
_cell.angle_alpha   90.00
_cell.angle_beta   90.00
_cell.angle_gamma   90.00
#
_symmetry.space_group_name_H-M   'P 1'
#
loop_
_entity.id
_entity.type
_entity.pdbx_description
1 polymer ?
#
loop_
_entity_poly.entity_id
_entity_poly.type
_entity_poly.pdbx_seq_one_letter_code
_entity_poly.pdbx_strand_id
1 'polypeptide(L)'
;MGSKKRSAWQKQKAEFAASLGGMDDLFASENARSQRHDEERAAALRHKACERKNRYASRYEAELTAAECAEHGAPPLHVYRCPYCNGWHLTSKGE
;
A
#
# COMPACT_ATOMS: atom_id res chain seq x y z
N MET A 1 34.16 31.65 -41.08
CA MET A 1 34.59 30.48 -40.28
C MET A 1 33.56 30.20 -39.20
N GLY A 2 32.77 29.13 -39.37
CA GLY A 2 31.61 28.81 -38.52
C GLY A 2 31.99 28.44 -37.08
N SER A 3 31.19 28.91 -36.12
CA SER A 3 31.44 28.77 -34.69
C SER A 3 31.48 27.30 -34.23
N LYS A 4 32.70 26.79 -33.99
CA LYS A 4 32.99 25.45 -33.42
C LYS A 4 32.27 25.16 -32.08
N LYS A 5 31.74 26.20 -31.42
CA LYS A 5 31.01 26.06 -30.14
C LYS A 5 29.59 25.49 -30.31
N ARG A 6 28.91 25.76 -31.45
CA ARG A 6 27.54 25.27 -31.66
C ARG A 6 27.50 23.77 -31.97
N SER A 7 28.49 23.24 -32.67
CA SER A 7 28.57 21.81 -32.98
C SER A 7 28.88 20.96 -31.75
N ALA A 8 29.79 21.40 -30.89
CA ALA A 8 30.10 20.73 -29.63
C ALA A 8 28.88 20.68 -28.69
N TRP A 9 28.14 21.79 -28.58
CA TRP A 9 26.92 21.85 -27.77
C TRP A 9 25.80 20.95 -28.32
N GLN A 10 25.61 20.88 -29.64
CA GLN A 10 24.64 19.96 -30.24
C GLN A 10 25.01 18.50 -30.02
N LYS A 11 26.30 18.16 -30.08
CA LYS A 11 26.78 16.80 -29.77
C LYS A 11 26.49 16.43 -28.32
N GLN A 12 26.81 17.30 -27.37
CA GLN A 12 26.48 17.08 -25.95
C GLN A 12 24.98 16.95 -25.71
N LYS A 13 24.16 17.77 -26.38
CA LYS A 13 22.70 17.69 -26.28
C LYS A 13 22.15 16.38 -26.84
N ALA A 14 22.69 15.91 -27.97
CA ALA A 14 22.29 14.64 -28.59
C ALA A 14 22.72 13.43 -27.74
N GLU A 15 23.94 13.45 -27.19
CA GLU A 15 24.44 12.42 -26.27
C GLU A 15 23.60 12.36 -24.99
N PHE A 16 23.21 13.52 -24.43
CA PHE A 16 22.31 13.58 -23.28
C PHE A 16 20.92 13.06 -23.61
N ALA A 17 20.34 13.42 -24.75
CA ALA A 17 19.05 12.92 -25.20
C ALA A 17 19.06 11.40 -25.46
N ALA A 18 20.15 10.87 -26.02
CA ALA A 18 20.33 9.43 -26.22
C ALA A 18 20.51 8.68 -24.89
N SER A 19 21.19 9.29 -23.91
CA SER A 19 21.38 8.73 -22.57
C SER A 19 20.09 8.59 -21.78
N LEU A 20 19.14 9.52 -21.96
CA LEU A 20 17.83 9.49 -21.32
C LEU A 20 16.84 8.48 -21.94
N GLY A 21 17.14 7.93 -23.12
CA GLY A 21 16.16 7.17 -23.90
C GLY A 21 14.94 8.02 -24.31
N GLY A 22 13.82 7.37 -24.63
CA GLY A 22 12.55 8.07 -24.81
C GLY A 22 12.03 8.59 -23.48
N MET A 23 11.62 9.86 -23.40
CA MET A 23 10.94 10.41 -22.21
C MET A 23 9.77 9.52 -21.79
N ASP A 24 9.04 8.97 -22.76
CA ASP A 24 7.92 8.05 -22.53
C ASP A 24 8.33 6.78 -21.76
N ASP A 25 9.54 6.24 -22.00
CA ASP A 25 10.04 5.05 -21.31
C ASP A 25 10.36 5.36 -19.83
N LEU A 26 10.90 6.55 -19.55
CA LEU A 26 11.14 7.01 -18.19
C LEU A 26 9.83 7.13 -17.41
N PHE A 27 8.84 7.82 -17.97
CA PHE A 27 7.53 7.98 -17.34
C PHE A 27 6.80 6.63 -17.18
N ALA A 28 6.89 5.74 -18.16
CA ALA A 28 6.33 4.39 -18.04
C ALA A 28 6.98 3.59 -16.92
N SER A 29 8.31 3.67 -16.77
CA SER A 29 9.04 2.98 -15.71
C SER A 29 8.68 3.49 -14.31
N GLU A 30 8.49 4.81 -14.17
CA GLU A 30 8.12 5.43 -12.90
C GLU A 30 6.64 5.18 -12.57
N ASN A 31 5.77 5.17 -13.58
CA ASN A 31 4.37 4.78 -13.40
C ASN A 31 4.26 3.32 -12.93
N ALA A 32 5.02 2.40 -13.55
CA ALA A 32 5.07 1.01 -13.11
C ALA A 32 5.62 0.85 -11.68
N ARG A 33 6.60 1.68 -11.28
CA ARG A 33 7.11 1.73 -9.91
C ARG A 33 6.03 2.22 -8.93
N SER A 34 5.34 3.29 -9.27
CA SER A 34 4.27 3.88 -8.47
C SER A 34 3.14 2.88 -8.25
N GLN A 35 2.71 2.18 -9.31
CA GLN A 35 1.69 1.13 -9.24
C GLN A 35 2.08 0.01 -8.26
N ARG A 36 3.31 -0.51 -8.34
CA ARG A 36 3.78 -1.53 -7.40
C ARG A 36 3.77 -1.04 -5.95
N HIS A 37 4.16 0.21 -5.73
CA HIS A 37 4.15 0.78 -4.39
C HIS A 37 2.71 0.97 -3.87
N ASP A 38 1.76 1.34 -4.73
CA ASP A 38 0.35 1.43 -4.38
C ASP A 38 -0.25 0.07 -4.04
N GLU A 39 0.09 -0.97 -4.80
CA GLU A 39 -0.28 -2.35 -4.53
C GLU A 39 0.29 -2.84 -3.20
N GLU A 40 1.56 -2.56 -2.91
CA GLU A 40 2.20 -2.90 -1.64
C GLU A 40 1.51 -2.19 -0.46
N ARG A 41 1.21 -0.89 -0.62
CA ARG A 41 0.46 -0.14 0.40
C ARG A 41 -0.93 -0.71 0.63
N ALA A 42 -1.65 -1.05 -0.45
CA ALA A 42 -2.97 -1.66 -0.36
C ALA A 42 -2.92 -3.04 0.33
N ALA A 43 -1.93 -3.87 -0.02
CA ALA A 43 -1.71 -5.16 0.62
C ALA A 43 -1.37 -5.00 2.10
N ALA A 44 -0.50 -4.06 2.46
CA ALA A 44 -0.15 -3.78 3.86
C ALA A 44 -1.36 -3.29 4.67
N LEU A 45 -2.22 -2.46 4.08
CA LEU A 45 -3.47 -2.02 4.71
C LEU A 45 -4.42 -3.19 4.94
N ARG A 46 -4.62 -4.04 3.92
CA ARG A 46 -5.43 -5.25 4.03
C ARG A 46 -4.89 -6.20 5.11
N HIS A 47 -3.58 -6.41 5.16
CA HIS A 47 -2.95 -7.26 6.15
C HIS A 47 -3.18 -6.74 7.58
N LYS A 48 -2.99 -5.43 7.80
CA LYS A 48 -3.23 -4.79 9.10
C LYS A 48 -4.71 -4.81 9.51
N ALA A 49 -5.62 -4.63 8.56
CA ALA A 49 -7.05 -4.55 8.82
C ALA A 49 -7.70 -5.92 9.02
N CYS A 50 -7.23 -6.96 8.32
CA CYS A 50 -7.89 -8.25 8.25
C CYS A 50 -6.96 -9.43 8.51
N GLU A 51 -5.92 -9.65 7.70
CA GLU A 51 -5.19 -10.93 7.65
C GLU A 51 -4.41 -11.23 8.94
N ARG A 52 -3.95 -10.20 9.64
CA ARG A 52 -3.31 -10.34 10.96
C ARG A 52 -4.31 -10.69 12.08
N LYS A 53 -5.61 -10.43 11.91
CA LYS A 53 -6.62 -10.54 12.98
C LYS A 53 -7.34 -11.88 12.93
N ASN A 54 -7.76 -12.37 14.11
CA ASN A 54 -8.60 -13.56 14.21
C ASN A 54 -9.96 -13.32 13.56
N ARG A 55 -10.35 -14.21 12.63
CA ARG A 55 -11.63 -14.19 11.93
C ARG A 55 -12.61 -15.12 12.64
N TYR A 56 -13.73 -14.57 13.08
CA TYR A 56 -14.85 -15.33 13.65
C TYR A 56 -15.95 -15.50 12.60
N ALA A 57 -16.63 -16.66 12.63
CA ALA A 57 -17.65 -17.01 11.64
C ALA A 57 -18.97 -16.29 11.91
N SER A 58 -19.32 -16.11 13.20
CA SER A 58 -20.52 -15.40 13.63
C SER A 58 -20.22 -14.22 14.56
N ARG A 59 -21.18 -13.29 14.64
CA ARG A 59 -21.13 -12.17 15.59
C ARG A 59 -21.09 -12.67 17.03
N TYR A 60 -21.91 -13.68 17.32
CA TYR A 60 -22.05 -14.28 18.64
C TYR A 60 -20.72 -14.87 19.15
N GLU A 61 -20.00 -15.61 18.31
CA GLU A 61 -18.66 -16.11 18.66
C GLU A 61 -17.68 -14.99 19.00
N ALA A 62 -17.68 -13.91 18.20
CA ALA A 62 -16.82 -12.78 18.45
C ALA A 62 -17.18 -12.06 19.77
N GLU A 63 -18.47 -11.90 20.08
CA GLU A 63 -18.96 -11.31 21.34
C GLU A 63 -18.59 -12.17 22.55
N LEU A 64 -18.73 -13.50 22.45
CA LEU A 64 -18.29 -14.42 23.49
C LEU A 64 -16.79 -14.29 23.76
N THR A 65 -15.95 -14.30 22.71
CA THR A 65 -14.51 -14.13 22.89
C THR A 65 -14.15 -12.75 23.46
N ALA A 66 -14.88 -11.70 23.07
CA ALA A 66 -14.70 -10.37 23.65
C ALA A 66 -15.01 -10.34 25.15
N ALA A 67 -16.09 -11.01 25.56
CA ALA A 67 -16.47 -11.15 26.96
C ALA A 67 -15.44 -11.97 27.75
N GLU A 68 -15.00 -13.11 27.23
CA GLU A 68 -13.95 -13.94 27.83
C GLU A 68 -12.64 -13.14 28.02
N CYS A 69 -12.24 -12.35 27.02
CA CYS A 69 -11.09 -11.46 27.14
C CYS A 69 -11.27 -10.43 28.28
N ALA A 70 -12.47 -9.86 28.43
CA ALA A 70 -12.76 -8.91 29.50
C ALA A 70 -12.70 -9.56 30.91
N GLU A 71 -13.20 -10.80 31.05
CA GLU A 71 -13.07 -11.58 32.30
C GLU A 71 -11.60 -11.85 32.66
N HIS A 72 -10.74 -12.03 31.65
CA HIS A 72 -9.30 -12.20 31.83
C HIS A 72 -8.54 -10.87 32.07
N GLY A 73 -9.24 -9.75 32.20
CA GLY A 73 -8.65 -8.43 32.47
C GLY A 73 -8.10 -7.73 31.23
N ALA A 74 -8.46 -8.16 30.02
CA ALA A 74 -8.16 -7.43 28.79
C ALA A 74 -9.02 -6.15 28.70
N PRO A 75 -8.54 -5.10 28.01
CA PRO A 75 -9.36 -3.93 27.73
C PRO A 75 -10.63 -4.30 26.94
N PRO A 76 -11.71 -3.52 27.04
CA PRO A 76 -12.95 -3.79 26.33
C PRO A 76 -12.70 -3.90 24.83
N LEU A 77 -13.06 -5.04 24.26
CA LEU A 77 -12.94 -5.32 22.83
C LEU A 77 -14.30 -5.12 22.15
N HIS A 78 -14.30 -4.41 21.03
CA HIS A 78 -15.47 -4.17 20.20
C HIS A 78 -15.48 -5.12 19.01
N VAL A 79 -16.67 -5.64 18.69
CA VAL A 79 -16.91 -6.56 17.58
C VAL A 79 -17.35 -5.75 16.36
N TYR A 80 -16.69 -5.94 15.22
CA TYR A 80 -17.07 -5.30 13.96
C TYR A 80 -17.03 -6.28 12.78
N ARG A 81 -17.83 -5.98 11.75
CA ARG A 81 -17.85 -6.76 10.50
C ARG A 81 -16.78 -6.24 9.55
N CYS A 82 -15.90 -7.13 9.10
CA CYS A 82 -14.81 -6.79 8.21
C CYS A 82 -15.30 -6.57 6.76
N PRO A 83 -14.97 -5.44 6.11
CA PRO A 83 -15.33 -5.22 4.70
C PRO A 83 -14.53 -6.10 3.73
N TYR A 84 -13.38 -6.65 4.15
CA TYR A 84 -12.49 -7.43 3.28
C TYR A 84 -12.81 -8.93 3.27
N CYS A 85 -13.05 -9.54 4.43
CA CYS A 85 -13.28 -10.99 4.54
C CYS A 85 -14.74 -11.37 4.86
N ASN A 86 -15.63 -10.38 5.03
CA ASN A 86 -17.03 -10.56 5.46
C ASN A 86 -17.20 -11.31 6.79
N GLY A 87 -16.12 -11.56 7.54
CA GLY A 87 -16.14 -12.16 8.87
C GLY A 87 -16.19 -11.12 9.98
N TRP A 88 -16.18 -11.60 11.22
CA TRP A 88 -16.19 -10.78 12.41
C TRP A 88 -14.78 -10.69 13.01
N HIS A 89 -14.42 -9.49 13.48
CA HIS A 89 -13.13 -9.21 14.09
C HIS A 89 -13.30 -8.39 15.37
N LEU A 90 -12.25 -8.43 16.20
CA LEU A 90 -12.15 -7.65 17.43
C LEU A 90 -11.24 -6.43 17.24
N THR A 91 -11.61 -5.33 17.88
CA THR A 91 -10.83 -4.09 17.95
C THR A 91 -10.85 -3.53 19.37
N SER A 92 -9.71 -3.03 19.85
CA SER A 92 -9.60 -2.35 21.15
C SER A 92 -9.92 -0.86 21.06
N LYS A 93 -10.10 -0.32 19.85
CA LYS A 93 -10.58 1.04 19.67
C LYS A 93 -12.11 1.03 19.81
N GLY A 94 -12.61 1.63 20.87
CA GLY A 94 -14.01 2.06 20.91
C GLY A 94 -14.29 3.07 19.81
N GLU A 95 -15.56 3.16 19.41
CA GLU A 95 -16.04 4.27 18.58
C GLU A 95 -15.68 5.64 19.18
#